data_AF-A0A7S2JHP8-F1
#
_entry.id   AF-A0A7S2JHP8-F1
#
_cell.length_a   1.000
_cell.length_b   1.000
_cell.length_c   1.000
_cell.angle_alpha   90.00
_cell.angle_beta   90.00
_cell.angle_gamma   90.00
#
_symmetry.space_group_name_H-M   'P 1'
#
loop_
_entity.id
_entity.type
_entity.pdbx_description
1 polymer ?
#
loop_
_entity_poly.entity_id
_entity_poly.type
_entity_poly.pdbx_seq_one_letter_code
_entity_poly.pdbx_strand_id
1 'polypeptide(L)'
;VKTAEEFLEIVLFQPHLDRVVVLPDGVRLLGQQDGIAECIRQAACGSRTLRQFLQRLGHDAQEAFRGRIWHYATKGSEKEVTKKSRKKKSLRETVQELQEKEATGELPTNAPLYASEIRWREKVQHPIIKDQMVKTATNVDIYDCTPLA
;
A
#
# COMPACT_ATOMS: atom_id res chain seq x y z
N VAL A 1 -12.00 -18.06 0.41
CA VAL A 1 -12.61 -16.75 0.67
C VAL A 1 -13.45 -16.38 -0.54
N LYS A 2 -14.76 -16.48 -0.40
CA LYS A 2 -15.75 -16.23 -1.45
C LYS A 2 -16.60 -14.99 -1.15
N THR A 3 -16.63 -14.51 0.09
CA THR A 3 -17.34 -13.29 0.51
C THR A 3 -16.46 -12.37 1.36
N ALA A 4 -16.88 -11.12 1.55
CA ALA A 4 -16.19 -10.15 2.39
C ALA A 4 -16.30 -10.51 3.88
N GLU A 5 -17.39 -11.14 4.30
CA GLU A 5 -17.62 -11.62 5.65
C GLU A 5 -16.71 -12.81 5.98
N GLU A 6 -16.58 -13.79 5.08
CA GLU A 6 -15.62 -14.89 5.22
C GLU A 6 -14.18 -14.37 5.33
N PHE A 7 -13.87 -13.26 4.63
CA PHE A 7 -12.57 -12.62 4.71
C PHE A 7 -12.33 -11.99 6.09
N LEU A 8 -13.30 -11.22 6.58
CA LEU A 8 -13.22 -10.57 7.90
C LEU A 8 -13.14 -11.60 9.03
N GLU A 9 -13.89 -12.70 8.95
CA GLU A 9 -13.76 -13.81 9.92
C GLU A 9 -12.36 -14.43 9.89
N ILE A 10 -11.80 -14.73 8.72
CA ILE A 10 -10.45 -15.29 8.62
C ILE A 10 -9.37 -14.33 9.15
N VAL A 11 -9.56 -13.02 8.97
CA VAL A 11 -8.67 -11.96 9.49
C VAL A 11 -8.81 -11.79 11.00
N LEU A 12 -10.02 -11.87 11.54
CA LEU A 12 -10.31 -11.65 12.98
C LEU A 12 -10.03 -12.88 13.85
N PHE A 13 -10.14 -14.10 13.29
CA PHE A 13 -9.96 -15.35 14.04
C PHE A 13 -8.53 -15.92 14.03
N GLN A 14 -7.55 -15.25 13.42
CA GLN A 14 -6.14 -15.62 13.64
C GLN A 14 -5.57 -14.91 14.88
N PRO A 15 -5.03 -15.66 15.87
CA PRO A 15 -4.59 -15.12 17.16
C PRO A 15 -3.38 -14.17 17.11
N HIS A 16 -2.83 -13.89 15.92
CA HIS A 16 -1.65 -13.07 15.71
C HIS A 16 -1.81 -12.33 14.39
N LEU A 17 -2.30 -11.08 14.39
CA LEU A 17 -2.30 -10.24 13.18
C LEU A 17 -0.87 -9.74 12.87
N ASP A 18 0.03 -10.69 12.58
CA ASP A 18 1.38 -10.44 12.02
C ASP A 18 1.37 -10.56 10.49
N ARG A 19 0.21 -10.85 9.87
CA ARG A 19 0.12 -11.11 8.43
C ARG A 19 -1.11 -10.45 7.82
N VAL A 20 -0.90 -9.28 7.21
CA VAL A 20 -1.91 -8.64 6.34
C VAL A 20 -1.95 -9.41 5.02
N VAL A 21 -3.04 -10.14 4.79
CA VAL A 21 -3.28 -10.83 3.51
C VAL A 21 -4.01 -9.86 2.57
N VAL A 22 -3.28 -9.26 1.64
CA VAL A 22 -3.87 -8.45 0.56
C VAL A 22 -4.33 -9.40 -0.54
N LEU A 23 -5.64 -9.62 -0.64
CA LEU A 23 -6.22 -10.39 -1.75
C LEU A 23 -6.04 -9.61 -3.05
N PRO A 24 -5.62 -10.26 -4.16
CA PRO A 24 -5.47 -9.61 -5.47
C PRO A 24 -6.73 -8.89 -5.95
N ASP A 25 -7.89 -9.30 -5.45
CA ASP A 25 -9.22 -8.76 -5.79
C ASP A 25 -9.96 -8.19 -4.56
N GLY A 26 -9.27 -8.05 -3.41
CA GLY A 26 -9.88 -7.65 -2.14
C GLY A 26 -10.53 -6.26 -2.21
N VAL A 27 -9.93 -5.35 -2.96
CA VAL A 27 -10.47 -3.99 -3.15
C VAL A 27 -11.81 -4.02 -3.88
N ARG A 28 -11.95 -4.86 -4.92
CA ARG A 28 -13.21 -5.06 -5.64
C ARG A 28 -14.24 -5.77 -4.76
N LEU A 29 -13.81 -6.79 -4.01
CA LEU A 29 -14.68 -7.53 -3.08
C LEU A 29 -15.23 -6.64 -1.97
N LEU A 30 -14.49 -5.61 -1.57
CA LEU A 30 -14.93 -4.60 -0.61
C LEU A 30 -15.78 -3.48 -1.23
N GLY A 31 -15.99 -3.48 -2.56
CA GLY A 31 -16.68 -2.39 -3.26
C GLY A 31 -15.91 -1.07 -3.25
N GLN A 32 -14.60 -1.11 -2.96
CA GLN A 32 -13.73 0.05 -2.75
C GLN A 32 -12.83 0.34 -3.95
N GLN A 33 -13.13 -0.22 -5.13
CA GLN A 33 -12.30 -0.10 -6.35
C GLN A 33 -12.03 1.34 -6.78
N ASP A 34 -12.92 2.27 -6.42
CA ASP A 34 -12.77 3.69 -6.74
C ASP A 34 -12.21 4.51 -5.57
N GLY A 35 -12.04 3.91 -4.39
CA GLY A 35 -11.34 4.50 -3.25
C GLY A 35 -9.81 4.40 -3.33
N ILE A 36 -9.28 3.81 -4.40
CA ILE A 36 -7.86 3.76 -4.70
C ILE A 36 -7.61 4.56 -5.97
N ALA A 37 -6.59 5.42 -5.94
CA ALA A 37 -6.19 6.20 -7.11
C ALA A 37 -5.96 5.27 -8.32
N GLU A 38 -6.47 5.65 -9.49
CA GLU A 38 -6.44 4.80 -10.68
C GLU A 38 -5.03 4.33 -11.04
N CYS A 39 -4.01 5.19 -10.90
CA CYS A 39 -2.61 4.85 -11.15
C CYS A 39 -2.11 3.72 -10.23
N ILE A 40 -2.52 3.70 -8.95
CA ILE A 40 -2.20 2.63 -7.99
C ILE A 40 -2.91 1.34 -8.40
N ARG A 41 -4.20 1.43 -8.78
CA ARG A 41 -5.00 0.29 -9.23
C ARG A 41 -4.39 -0.37 -10.47
N GLN A 42 -4.10 0.42 -11.50
CA GLN A 42 -3.49 -0.07 -12.73
C GLN A 42 -2.11 -0.70 -12.48
N ALA A 43 -1.27 -0.07 -11.65
CA ALA A 43 0.03 -0.61 -11.29
C ALA A 43 -0.10 -1.94 -10.52
N ALA A 44 -1.04 -2.04 -9.59
CA ALA A 44 -1.30 -3.27 -8.81
C ALA A 44 -1.79 -4.41 -9.69
N CYS A 45 -2.79 -4.18 -10.56
CA CYS A 45 -3.32 -5.21 -11.46
C CYS A 45 -2.26 -5.81 -12.39
N GLY A 46 -1.28 -5.00 -12.84
CA GLY A 46 -0.21 -5.46 -13.71
C GLY A 46 0.95 -6.19 -13.02
N SER A 47 0.93 -6.31 -11.69
CA SER A 47 2.10 -6.67 -10.89
C SER A 47 1.92 -7.95 -10.10
N ARG A 48 2.98 -8.78 -10.07
CA ARG A 48 3.05 -9.98 -9.23
C ARG A 48 3.95 -9.81 -8.02
N THR A 49 4.77 -8.76 -7.99
CA THR A 49 5.67 -8.43 -6.89
C THR A 49 5.65 -6.94 -6.61
N LEU A 50 6.06 -6.53 -5.40
CA LEU A 50 6.15 -5.11 -5.07
C LEU A 50 7.12 -4.37 -6.00
N ARG A 51 8.19 -5.01 -6.46
CA ARG A 51 9.14 -4.40 -7.40
C ARG A 51 8.50 -4.06 -8.74
N GLN A 52 7.72 -5.00 -9.29
CA GLN A 52 6.95 -4.77 -10.52
C GLN A 52 5.93 -3.66 -10.31
N PHE A 53 5.26 -3.64 -9.15
CA PHE A 53 4.33 -2.58 -8.78
C PHE A 53 5.00 -1.22 -8.77
N LEU A 54 6.12 -1.08 -8.07
CA LEU A 54 6.85 0.19 -7.99
C LEU A 54 7.33 0.62 -9.38
N GLN A 55 7.87 -0.29 -10.18
CA GLN A 55 8.30 0.02 -11.54
C GLN A 55 7.14 0.50 -12.43
N ARG A 56 5.99 -0.19 -12.40
CA ARG A 56 4.80 0.16 -13.19
C ARG A 56 4.12 1.45 -12.75
N LEU A 57 4.18 1.76 -11.45
CA LEU A 57 3.61 3.00 -10.91
C LEU A 57 4.23 4.25 -11.56
N GLY A 58 5.52 4.18 -11.94
CA GLY A 58 6.21 5.28 -12.60
C GLY A 58 6.65 6.38 -11.64
N HIS A 59 7.57 7.23 -12.08
CA HIS A 59 8.22 8.24 -11.22
C HIS A 59 7.25 9.34 -10.77
N ASP A 60 6.40 9.83 -11.66
CA ASP A 60 5.47 10.92 -11.36
C ASP A 60 4.48 10.54 -10.25
N ALA A 61 3.91 9.33 -10.34
CA ALA A 61 3.04 8.83 -9.29
C ALA A 61 3.83 8.56 -8.00
N GLN A 62 5.02 7.96 -8.08
CA GLN A 62 5.88 7.77 -6.89
C GLN A 62 6.19 9.09 -6.16
N GLU A 63 6.26 10.23 -6.84
CA GLU A 63 6.43 11.54 -6.19
C GLU A 63 5.17 12.02 -5.45
N ALA A 64 3.99 11.71 -6.00
CA ALA A 64 2.71 12.10 -5.44
C ALA A 64 2.30 11.29 -4.20
N PHE A 65 2.85 10.09 -4.03
CA PHE A 65 2.58 9.22 -2.89
C PHE A 65 3.73 9.24 -1.88
N ARG A 66 3.40 8.85 -0.64
CA ARG A 66 4.36 8.33 0.33
C ARG A 66 4.07 6.86 0.55
N GLY A 67 5.10 6.09 0.82
CA GLY A 67 4.90 4.71 1.27
C GLY A 67 6.03 4.20 2.14
N ARG A 68 5.69 3.19 2.94
CA ARG A 68 6.59 2.49 3.84
C ARG A 68 6.87 1.12 3.25
N ILE A 69 8.08 0.93 2.76
CA ILE A 69 8.53 -0.32 2.14
C ILE A 69 9.42 -1.05 3.15
N TRP A 70 9.16 -2.33 3.31
CA TRP A 70 9.85 -3.23 4.23
C TRP A 70 10.46 -4.39 3.46
N HIS A 71 11.48 -5.00 4.06
CA HIS A 71 12.16 -6.14 3.48
C HIS A 71 12.51 -7.19 4.53
N TYR A 72 12.58 -8.44 4.08
CA TYR A 72 13.09 -9.59 4.84
C TYR A 72 14.42 -10.07 4.27
N ALA A 73 15.43 -9.18 4.27
CA ALA A 73 16.75 -9.54 3.72
C ALA A 73 17.49 -10.57 4.57
N THR A 74 17.25 -10.58 5.89
CA THR A 74 17.78 -11.58 6.81
C THR A 74 16.61 -12.34 7.44
N LYS A 75 16.72 -13.68 7.50
CA LYS A 75 15.69 -14.53 8.10
C LYS A 75 15.45 -14.11 9.56
N GLY A 76 14.20 -13.80 9.89
CA GLY A 76 13.82 -13.35 11.24
C GLY A 76 14.09 -11.87 11.53
N SER A 77 14.53 -11.07 10.55
CA SER A 77 14.62 -9.61 10.70
C SER A 77 13.81 -8.90 9.63
N GLU A 78 12.79 -8.18 10.07
CA GLU A 78 12.05 -7.23 9.28
C GLU A 78 12.66 -5.84 9.44
N LYS A 79 12.94 -5.15 8.33
CA LYS A 79 13.49 -3.80 8.35
C LYS A 79 12.80 -2.92 7.32
N GLU A 80 12.50 -1.69 7.70
CA GLU A 80 12.06 -0.66 6.76
C GLU A 80 13.25 -0.25 5.89
N VAL A 81 13.01 -0.07 4.59
CA VAL A 81 14.04 0.39 3.65
C VAL A 81 14.63 1.72 4.13
N THR A 82 13.81 2.62 4.64
CA THR A 82 14.26 3.94 5.09
C THR A 82 14.96 3.86 6.45
N LYS A 83 16.17 4.42 6.54
CA LYS A 83 16.91 4.55 7.81
C LYS A 83 16.36 5.75 8.59
N LYS A 84 15.45 5.51 9.54
CA LYS A 84 14.95 6.46 10.56
C LYS A 84 14.26 7.73 10.01
N SER A 85 12.95 7.85 10.31
CA SER A 85 12.15 9.08 10.47
C SER A 85 12.76 10.38 9.89
N ARG A 86 12.79 10.53 8.57
CA ARG A 86 12.84 11.85 7.95
C ARG A 86 11.42 12.27 7.61
N LYS A 87 10.98 13.38 8.20
CA LYS A 87 9.67 13.97 7.91
C LYS A 87 9.58 14.20 6.39
N LYS A 88 8.61 13.55 5.75
CA LYS A 88 8.07 13.84 4.42
C LYS A 88 8.67 13.20 3.16
N LYS A 89 9.41 12.09 3.24
CA LYS A 89 9.91 11.42 2.02
C LYS A 89 8.78 10.97 1.08
N SER A 90 8.93 11.20 -0.23
CA SER A 90 8.08 10.62 -1.27
C SER A 90 8.35 9.12 -1.41
N LEU A 91 7.41 8.40 -2.02
CA LEU A 91 7.63 6.99 -2.36
C LEU A 91 8.81 6.85 -3.34
N ARG A 92 9.03 7.86 -4.20
CA ARG A 92 10.18 7.91 -5.10
C ARG A 92 11.51 7.88 -4.35
N GLU A 93 11.67 8.72 -3.33
CA GLU A 93 12.87 8.73 -2.48
C GLU A 93 13.08 7.37 -1.79
N THR A 94 12.00 6.73 -1.32
CA THR A 94 12.09 5.37 -0.74
C THR A 94 12.53 4.33 -1.77
N VAL A 95 12.05 4.43 -3.01
CA VAL A 95 12.45 3.54 -4.12
C VAL A 95 13.92 3.75 -4.49
N GLN A 96 14.40 5.00 -4.48
CA GLN A 96 15.82 5.30 -4.72
C GLN A 96 16.71 4.70 -3.61
N GLU A 97 16.34 4.88 -2.33
CA GLU A 97 17.09 4.25 -1.23
C GLU A 97 17.09 2.72 -1.33
N LEU A 98 15.99 2.11 -1.77
CA LEU A 98 15.96 0.67 -2.06
C LEU A 98 17.00 0.31 -3.12
N GLN A 99 17.00 1.03 -4.25
CA GLN A 99 17.93 0.78 -5.36
C GLN A 99 19.40 1.00 -4.96
N GLU A 100 19.70 2.01 -4.15
CA GLU A 100 21.04 2.28 -3.62
C GLU A 100 21.51 1.16 -2.69
N LYS A 101 20.64 0.68 -1.80
CA LYS A 101 20.95 -0.47 -0.93
C LYS A 101 21.17 -1.75 -1.70
N GLU A 102 20.48 -1.93 -2.81
CA GLU A 102 20.70 -3.06 -3.71
C GLU A 102 22.03 -2.95 -4.45
N ALA A 103 22.34 -1.78 -4.99
CA ALA A 103 23.59 -1.52 -5.70
C ALA A 103 24.82 -1.66 -4.80
N THR A 104 24.69 -1.30 -3.51
CA THR A 104 25.75 -1.43 -2.51
C THR A 104 25.83 -2.82 -1.87
N GLY A 105 24.88 -3.72 -2.15
CA GLY A 105 24.81 -5.05 -1.55
C GLY A 105 24.30 -5.07 -0.10
N GLU A 106 23.86 -3.95 0.47
CA GLU A 106 23.18 -3.92 1.79
C GLU A 106 21.87 -4.73 1.76
N LEU A 107 21.21 -4.80 0.60
CA LEU A 107 19.95 -5.52 0.40
C LEU A 107 20.02 -6.40 -0.85
N PRO A 108 19.78 -7.73 -0.75
CA PRO A 108 19.73 -8.60 -1.92
C PRO A 108 18.59 -8.23 -2.86
N THR A 109 18.84 -8.25 -4.18
CA THR A 109 17.82 -7.88 -5.18
C THR A 109 16.60 -8.79 -5.19
N ASN A 110 16.78 -10.03 -4.75
CA ASN A 110 15.73 -11.03 -4.59
C ASN A 110 15.11 -11.06 -3.18
N ALA A 111 15.48 -10.15 -2.27
CA ALA A 111 14.88 -10.07 -0.95
C ALA A 111 13.36 -9.82 -1.08
N PRO A 112 12.52 -10.56 -0.33
CA PRO A 112 11.09 -10.30 -0.29
C PRO A 112 10.82 -8.89 0.23
N LEU A 113 9.98 -8.15 -0.48
CA LEU A 113 9.54 -6.81 -0.12
C LEU A 113 8.03 -6.77 0.06
N TYR A 114 7.57 -5.92 0.98
CA TYR A 114 6.15 -5.57 1.10
C TYR A 114 6.00 -4.08 1.46
N ALA A 115 4.84 -3.51 1.14
CA ALA A 115 4.50 -2.14 1.52
C ALA A 115 3.43 -2.18 2.61
N SER A 116 3.67 -1.55 3.75
CA SER A 116 2.69 -1.49 4.85
C SER A 116 1.72 -0.32 4.71
N GLU A 117 2.10 0.72 3.99
CA GLU A 117 1.29 1.91 3.73
C GLU A 117 1.68 2.51 2.38
N ILE A 118 0.70 2.90 1.57
CA ILE A 118 0.87 3.83 0.46
C ILE A 118 -0.30 4.83 0.52
N ARG A 119 0.01 6.13 0.56
CA ARG A 119 -1.01 7.20 0.65
C ARG A 119 -0.55 8.47 -0.02
N TRP A 120 -1.48 9.37 -0.31
CA TRP A 120 -1.13 10.68 -0.87
C TRP A 120 -0.17 11.43 0.05
N ARG A 121 0.83 12.06 -0.56
CA ARG A 121 1.85 12.84 0.15
C ARG A 121 1.26 14.11 0.74
N GLU A 122 0.48 14.80 -0.08
CA GLU A 122 -0.27 15.98 0.29
C GLU A 122 -1.75 15.63 0.45
N LYS A 123 -2.52 16.52 1.08
CA LYS A 123 -3.97 16.35 1.11
C LYS A 123 -4.52 16.57 -0.30
N VAL A 124 -5.52 15.79 -0.68
CA VAL A 124 -6.29 15.91 -1.91
C VAL A 124 -7.74 16.25 -1.57
N GLN A 125 -8.47 16.79 -2.53
CA GLN A 125 -9.90 17.04 -2.37
C GLN A 125 -10.63 15.70 -2.22
N HIS A 126 -11.53 15.61 -1.23
CA HIS A 126 -12.36 14.43 -1.07
C HIS A 126 -13.27 14.29 -2.29
N PRO A 127 -13.34 13.11 -2.92
CA PRO A 127 -14.06 12.89 -4.18
C PRO A 127 -15.58 13.14 -4.05
N ILE A 128 -16.15 12.81 -2.88
CA ILE A 128 -17.55 13.05 -2.54
C ILE A 128 -17.77 14.41 -1.85
N ILE A 129 -17.05 14.70 -0.76
CA ILE A 129 -17.24 15.89 0.07
C ILE A 129 -16.40 17.06 -0.48
N LYS A 130 -17.02 17.91 -1.30
CA LYS A 130 -16.35 18.97 -2.07
C LYS A 130 -15.61 20.05 -1.26
N ASP A 131 -15.83 20.13 0.06
CA ASP A 131 -15.17 21.11 0.93
C ASP A 131 -14.14 20.48 1.89
N GLN A 132 -13.82 19.18 1.72
CA GLN A 132 -12.93 18.45 2.64
C GLN A 132 -11.62 18.01 1.97
N MET A 133 -10.49 18.38 2.57
CA MET A 133 -9.15 17.95 2.15
C MET A 133 -8.67 16.75 2.99
N VAL A 134 -8.43 15.62 2.35
CA VAL A 134 -8.08 14.34 3.00
C VAL A 134 -6.78 13.74 2.45
N LYS A 135 -6.11 12.88 3.21
CA LYS A 135 -4.91 12.13 2.73
C LYS A 135 -5.25 10.72 2.23
N THR A 136 -6.41 10.24 2.67
CA THR A 136 -7.03 8.98 2.27
C THR A 136 -8.44 9.37 1.87
N ALA A 137 -8.79 9.15 0.62
CA ALA A 137 -10.09 9.48 0.06
C ALA A 137 -10.65 8.18 -0.50
N THR A 138 -11.77 7.72 0.04
CA THR A 138 -12.53 6.61 -0.55
C THR A 138 -13.80 7.17 -1.17
N ASN A 139 -14.26 6.55 -2.25
CA ASN A 139 -15.52 6.93 -2.90
C ASN A 139 -16.73 6.28 -2.22
N VAL A 140 -16.49 5.47 -1.18
CA VAL A 140 -17.46 4.75 -0.38
C VAL A 140 -16.87 4.69 1.04
N ASP A 141 -17.56 5.24 2.03
CA ASP A 141 -17.23 5.02 3.45
C ASP A 141 -17.77 3.65 3.89
N ILE A 142 -17.13 3.00 4.86
CA ILE A 142 -17.66 1.74 5.43
C ILE A 142 -19.07 1.94 6.02
N TYR A 143 -19.36 3.16 6.48
CA TYR A 143 -20.69 3.56 6.95
C TYR A 143 -21.72 3.69 5.82
N ASP A 144 -21.31 3.85 4.56
CA ASP A 144 -22.24 3.90 3.42
C ASP A 144 -22.78 2.50 3.06
N CYS A 145 -22.06 1.43 3.44
CA CYS A 145 -22.45 0.04 3.19
C CYS A 145 -23.04 -0.67 4.41
N THR A 146 -22.96 -0.05 5.59
CA THR A 146 -23.50 -0.62 6.82
C THR A 146 -24.88 0.00 7.07
N PRO A 147 -25.99 -0.77 7.07
CA PRO A 147 -27.26 -0.23 7.51
C PRO A 147 -27.07 0.33 8.92
N LEU A 148 -27.36 1.63 9.11
CA LEU A 148 -27.44 2.20 10.45
C LEU A 148 -28.52 1.41 11.20
N ALA A 149 -28.08 0.69 12.23
CA ALA A 149 -28.95 -0.04 13.15
C ALA A 149 -29.87 0.90 13.92
#